data_AF-A0A7S2A2P1-F1
#
_entry.id   AF-A0A7S2A2P1-F1
#
_cell.length_a   1.000
_cell.length_b   1.000
_cell.length_c   1.000
_cell.angle_alpha   90.00
_cell.angle_beta   90.00
_cell.angle_gamma   90.00
#
_symmetry.space_group_name_H-M   'P 1'
#
loop_
_entity.id
_entity.type
_entity.pdbx_description
1 polymer ?
#
loop_
_entity_poly.entity_id
_entity_poly.type
_entity_poly.pdbx_seq_one_letter_code
_entity_poly.pdbx_strand_id
1 'polypeptide(L)'
;FNNSFTVDGGKRASLTFGPIKKAERALKKAKEYEEEMNKGEKEKIPSPSDYVIDFLRCTFEVEDPYLVGVIFSMLLKEEIATCLQICRVKNKFVNDKLPKHIRTNILMNLALLYPHNEEEFKDSGLRGEFDSLMAGKCLMVCELQITMKDFLLIKRLSHSYYNITRVKLEDLPNFLLTNGVFIKPNLDE
;
A
#
# COMPACT_ATOMS: atom_id res chain seq x y z
N PHE A 1 -1.48 -3.93 17.46
CA PHE A 1 -1.47 -4.26 16.02
C PHE A 1 -0.57 -3.28 15.24
N ASN A 2 0.73 -3.22 15.54
CA ASN A 2 1.64 -2.18 15.02
C ASN A 2 2.71 -2.69 14.05
N ASN A 3 2.70 -3.98 13.72
CA ASN A 3 3.69 -4.56 12.82
C ASN A 3 3.04 -4.81 11.46
N SER A 4 3.78 -4.56 10.39
CA SER A 4 3.42 -5.07 9.08
C SER A 4 3.42 -6.59 9.13
N PHE A 5 2.46 -7.22 8.47
CA PHE A 5 2.46 -8.67 8.29
C PHE A 5 2.41 -9.00 6.81
N THR A 6 3.14 -10.04 6.43
CA THR A 6 3.16 -10.57 5.07
C THR A 6 2.25 -11.80 5.06
N VAL A 7 1.32 -11.83 4.12
CA VAL A 7 0.60 -13.06 3.79
C VAL A 7 1.52 -13.83 2.87
N ASP A 8 1.84 -15.07 3.26
CA ASP A 8 2.89 -15.91 2.69
C ASP A 8 3.02 -15.74 1.16
N GLY A 9 4.17 -15.22 0.75
CA GLY A 9 4.39 -14.70 -0.58
C GLY A 9 5.01 -15.77 -1.46
N GLY A 10 4.25 -16.28 -2.42
CA GLY A 10 4.83 -17.15 -3.44
C GLY A 10 6.01 -16.46 -4.16
N LYS A 11 6.89 -17.28 -4.77
CA LYS A 11 8.10 -16.80 -5.46
C LYS A 11 7.85 -15.60 -6.40
N ARG A 12 6.68 -15.55 -7.04
CA ARG A 12 6.33 -14.55 -8.06
C ARG A 12 5.57 -13.32 -7.52
N ALA A 13 4.95 -13.44 -6.35
CA ALA A 13 4.06 -12.43 -5.80
C ALA A 13 4.02 -12.49 -4.27
N SER A 14 4.15 -11.34 -3.60
CA SER A 14 3.95 -11.23 -2.16
C SER A 14 3.00 -10.09 -1.83
N LEU A 15 2.22 -10.26 -0.77
CA LEU A 15 1.29 -9.26 -0.26
C LEU A 15 1.68 -8.90 1.17
N THR A 16 2.01 -7.64 1.39
CA THR A 16 2.36 -7.13 2.71
C THR A 16 1.37 -6.05 3.12
N PHE A 17 0.76 -6.22 4.29
CA PHE A 17 -0.06 -5.20 4.92
C PHE A 17 0.83 -4.30 5.78
N GLY A 18 0.76 -3.00 5.52
CA GLY A 18 1.39 -2.00 6.35
C GLY A 18 0.66 -1.83 7.69
N PRO A 19 1.31 -1.22 8.69
CA PRO A 19 0.64 -0.90 9.93
C PRO A 19 -0.51 0.09 9.68
N ILE A 20 -1.52 0.03 10.55
CA ILE A 20 -2.57 1.05 10.57
C ILE A 20 -1.92 2.42 10.73
N LYS A 21 -2.37 3.38 9.93
CA LYS A 21 -1.86 4.74 9.99
C LYS A 21 -1.99 5.31 11.39
N LYS A 22 -0.88 5.84 11.92
CA LYS A 22 -0.86 6.57 13.19
C LYS A 22 -1.72 7.83 13.12
N ALA A 23 -2.46 8.10 14.20
CA ALA A 23 -3.37 9.24 14.33
C ALA A 23 -2.69 10.58 14.00
N GLU A 24 -1.48 10.83 14.50
CA GLU A 24 -0.70 12.04 14.22
C GLU A 24 -0.48 12.26 12.71
N ARG A 25 -0.20 11.18 11.98
CA ARG A 25 0.04 11.25 10.53
C ARG A 25 -1.25 11.45 9.75
N ALA A 26 -2.36 10.87 10.22
CA ALA A 26 -3.69 11.11 9.65
C ALA A 26 -4.11 12.57 9.87
N LEU A 27 -3.97 13.09 11.09
CA LEU A 27 -4.28 14.46 11.43
C LEU A 27 -3.46 15.46 10.60
N LYS A 28 -2.15 15.20 10.44
CA LYS A 28 -1.30 16.04 9.60
C LYS A 28 -1.80 16.12 8.15
N LYS A 29 -2.19 14.97 7.56
CA LYS A 29 -2.76 14.95 6.21
C LYS A 29 -4.07 15.70 6.09
N ALA A 30 -4.97 15.56 7.07
CA ALA A 30 -6.24 16.27 7.08
C ALA A 30 -6.00 17.79 7.13
N LYS A 31 -5.08 18.26 7.97
CA LYS A 31 -4.70 19.68 8.05
C LYS A 31 -4.05 20.19 6.75
N GLU A 32 -3.13 19.43 6.16
CA GLU A 32 -2.54 19.76 4.86
C GLU A 32 -3.63 19.92 3.78
N TYR A 33 -4.62 19.03 3.75
CA TYR A 33 -5.74 19.11 2.81
C TYR A 33 -6.64 20.32 3.06
N GLU A 34 -6.92 20.64 4.33
CA GLU A 34 -7.66 21.84 4.72
C GLU A 34 -6.95 23.12 4.27
N GLU A 35 -5.63 23.21 4.45
CA GLU A 35 -4.82 24.32 3.95
C GLU A 35 -4.87 24.45 2.43
N GLU A 36 -4.75 23.33 1.70
CA GLU A 36 -4.87 23.30 0.24
C GLU A 36 -6.28 23.71 -0.24
N MET A 37 -7.34 23.30 0.46
CA MET A 37 -8.72 23.75 0.21
C MET A 37 -8.87 25.26 0.41
N ASN A 38 -8.30 25.80 1.49
CA ASN A 38 -8.36 27.22 1.80
C ASN A 38 -7.60 28.07 0.77
N LYS A 39 -6.56 27.51 0.15
CA LYS A 39 -5.83 28.13 -0.97
C LYS A 39 -6.51 27.97 -2.33
N GLY A 40 -7.57 27.16 -2.43
CA GLY A 40 -8.25 26.86 -3.69
C GLY A 40 -7.51 25.85 -4.58
N GLU A 41 -6.52 25.14 -4.04
CA GLU A 41 -5.75 24.12 -4.77
C GLU A 41 -6.47 22.76 -4.81
N LYS A 42 -7.48 22.58 -3.95
CA LYS A 42 -8.30 21.37 -3.81
C LYS A 42 -9.79 21.67 -3.78
N GLU A 43 -10.56 20.65 -4.13
CA GLU A 43 -12.01 20.66 -4.04
C GLU A 43 -12.46 20.72 -2.57
N LYS A 44 -13.51 21.51 -2.33
CA LYS A 44 -14.13 21.60 -1.00
C LYS A 44 -14.95 20.36 -0.72
N ILE A 45 -14.58 19.65 0.33
CA ILE A 45 -15.29 18.46 0.83
C ILE A 45 -15.86 18.74 2.22
N PRO A 46 -16.88 17.96 2.67
CA PRO A 46 -17.53 18.17 3.98
C PRO A 46 -16.54 18.12 5.16
N SER A 47 -15.61 17.17 5.14
CA SER A 47 -14.54 17.09 6.13
C SER A 47 -13.18 16.77 5.50
N PRO A 48 -12.10 17.50 5.84
CA PRO A 48 -10.74 17.16 5.42
C PRO A 48 -10.30 15.74 5.82
N SER A 49 -10.91 15.17 6.87
CA SER A 49 -10.67 13.77 7.27
C SER A 49 -11.09 12.77 6.21
N ASP A 50 -12.08 13.10 5.39
CA ASP A 50 -12.63 12.21 4.35
C ASP A 50 -11.60 11.95 3.24
N TYR A 51 -10.57 12.80 3.14
CA TYR A 51 -9.44 12.61 2.23
C TYR A 51 -8.39 11.60 2.76
N VAL A 52 -8.46 11.22 4.04
CA VAL A 52 -7.53 10.25 4.62
C VAL A 52 -7.96 8.83 4.26
N ILE A 53 -7.66 8.43 3.03
CA ILE A 53 -8.09 7.14 2.44
C ILE A 53 -7.03 6.02 2.51
N ASP A 54 -5.91 6.28 3.18
CA ASP A 54 -4.79 5.35 3.31
C ASP A 54 -4.56 4.93 4.77
N PHE A 55 -5.65 4.73 5.53
CA PHE A 55 -5.62 4.18 6.88
C PHE A 55 -5.05 2.77 6.91
N LEU A 56 -5.54 1.93 5.99
CA LEU A 56 -5.00 0.60 5.70
C LEU A 56 -4.32 0.62 4.34
N ARG A 57 -3.06 0.20 4.32
CA ARG A 57 -2.27 0.08 3.09
C ARG A 57 -1.79 -1.35 2.95
N CYS A 58 -1.91 -1.89 1.75
CA CYS A 58 -1.21 -3.10 1.36
C CYS A 58 -0.29 -2.84 0.17
N THR A 59 0.77 -3.63 0.08
CA THR A 59 1.72 -3.60 -1.03
C THR A 59 1.76 -4.98 -1.66
N PHE A 60 1.48 -5.04 -2.95
CA PHE A 60 1.65 -6.21 -3.80
C PHE A 60 2.99 -6.08 -4.51
N GLU A 61 3.95 -6.93 -4.17
CA GLU A 61 5.22 -7.02 -4.87
C GLU A 61 5.11 -8.12 -5.93
N VAL A 62 5.27 -7.76 -7.20
CA VAL A 62 5.13 -8.69 -8.33
C VAL A 62 6.43 -8.83 -9.10
N GLU A 63 6.72 -10.03 -9.58
CA GLU A 63 7.91 -10.33 -10.38
C GLU A 63 7.80 -9.80 -11.82
N ASP A 64 6.61 -9.90 -12.44
CA ASP A 64 6.42 -9.58 -13.86
C ASP A 64 5.09 -8.81 -14.12
N PRO A 65 4.99 -8.08 -15.25
CA PRO A 65 3.84 -7.23 -15.53
C PRO A 65 2.55 -8.01 -15.84
N TYR A 66 2.62 -9.29 -16.23
CA TYR A 66 1.42 -10.09 -16.45
C TYR A 66 0.67 -10.34 -15.15
N LEU A 67 1.39 -10.50 -14.02
CA LEU A 67 0.77 -10.61 -12.70
C LEU A 67 -0.02 -9.35 -12.33
N VAL A 68 0.43 -8.17 -12.75
CA VAL A 68 -0.37 -6.94 -12.60
C VAL A 68 -1.70 -7.09 -13.35
N GLY A 69 -1.65 -7.56 -14.60
CA GLY A 69 -2.85 -7.82 -15.40
C GLY A 69 -3.80 -8.85 -14.75
N VAL A 70 -3.26 -9.91 -14.16
CA VAL A 70 -4.04 -10.91 -13.41
C VAL A 70 -4.71 -10.28 -12.19
N ILE A 71 -3.97 -9.49 -11.39
CA ILE A 71 -4.53 -8.81 -10.21
C ILE A 71 -5.69 -7.89 -10.61
N PHE A 72 -5.52 -7.09 -11.66
CA PHE A 72 -6.61 -6.25 -12.17
C PHE A 72 -7.80 -7.08 -12.65
N SER A 73 -7.55 -8.17 -13.37
CA SER A 73 -8.61 -9.07 -13.86
C SER A 73 -9.39 -9.72 -12.71
N MET A 74 -8.72 -10.05 -11.61
CA MET A 74 -9.38 -10.57 -10.40
C MET A 74 -10.19 -9.49 -9.69
N LEU A 75 -9.64 -8.28 -9.54
CA LEU A 75 -10.32 -7.18 -8.85
C LEU A 75 -11.51 -6.60 -9.63
N LEU A 76 -11.57 -6.82 -10.94
CA LEU A 76 -12.70 -6.40 -11.79
C LEU A 76 -13.85 -7.42 -11.82
N LYS A 77 -13.62 -8.64 -11.32
CA LYS A 77 -14.62 -9.70 -11.29
C LYS A 77 -15.35 -9.68 -9.96
N GLU A 78 -16.60 -9.25 -9.97
CA GLU A 78 -17.44 -9.16 -8.78
C GLU A 78 -17.57 -10.51 -8.08
N GLU A 79 -17.58 -11.62 -8.83
CA GLU A 79 -17.65 -12.97 -8.27
C GLU A 79 -16.37 -13.41 -7.52
N ILE A 80 -15.25 -12.72 -7.73
CA ILE A 80 -13.97 -12.99 -7.03
C ILE A 80 -13.74 -11.95 -5.94
N ALA A 81 -14.01 -10.69 -6.23
CA ALA A 81 -13.73 -9.54 -5.38
C ALA A 81 -15.04 -8.93 -4.84
N THR A 82 -15.93 -9.77 -4.32
CA THR A 82 -17.32 -9.42 -3.91
C THR A 82 -17.42 -8.20 -2.99
N CYS A 83 -16.44 -7.99 -2.13
CA CYS A 83 -16.42 -6.90 -1.14
C CYS A 83 -15.42 -5.79 -1.50
N LEU A 84 -14.89 -5.74 -2.73
CA LEU A 84 -13.90 -4.74 -3.14
C LEU A 84 -14.35 -4.03 -4.41
N GLN A 85 -14.32 -2.70 -4.36
CA GLN A 85 -14.62 -1.87 -5.53
C GLN A 85 -13.44 -0.94 -5.83
N ILE A 86 -13.00 -0.91 -7.09
CA ILE A 86 -11.94 0.02 -7.52
C ILE A 86 -12.51 1.44 -7.59
N CYS A 87 -12.05 2.31 -6.70
CA CYS A 87 -12.43 3.73 -6.71
C CYS A 87 -11.52 4.55 -7.63
N ARG A 88 -10.21 4.26 -7.60
CA ARG A 88 -9.21 5.06 -8.30
C ARG A 88 -7.97 4.24 -8.60
N VAL A 89 -7.38 4.49 -9.77
CA VAL A 89 -6.06 3.98 -10.15
C VAL A 89 -5.17 5.13 -10.57
N LYS A 90 -3.92 5.13 -10.07
CA LYS A 90 -2.83 6.00 -10.50
C LYS A 90 -1.65 5.13 -10.91
N ASN A 91 -1.41 5.02 -12.20
CA ASN A 91 -0.20 4.37 -12.70
C ASN A 91 0.96 5.37 -12.71
N LYS A 92 1.93 5.23 -11.79
CA LYS A 92 3.10 6.13 -11.77
C LYS A 92 4.20 5.70 -12.75
N PHE A 93 4.21 4.45 -13.23
CA PHE A 93 5.22 3.97 -14.17
C PHE A 93 5.23 4.80 -15.45
N VAL A 94 4.04 5.21 -15.92
CA VAL A 94 3.85 5.95 -17.17
C VAL A 94 3.57 7.44 -16.96
N ASN A 95 3.72 7.95 -15.74
CA ASN A 95 3.44 9.36 -15.47
C ASN A 95 4.65 10.24 -15.73
N ASP A 96 4.69 10.83 -16.93
CA ASP A 96 5.82 11.66 -17.38
C ASP A 96 6.02 12.95 -16.59
N LYS A 97 4.99 13.41 -15.87
CA LYS A 97 5.08 14.60 -15.01
C LYS A 97 5.86 14.34 -13.72
N LEU A 98 6.07 13.07 -13.35
CA LEU A 98 6.81 12.71 -12.15
C LEU A 98 8.30 12.52 -12.46
N PRO A 99 9.22 12.89 -11.55
CA PRO A 99 10.62 12.50 -11.66
C PRO A 99 10.81 10.98 -11.83
N LYS A 100 11.75 10.54 -12.68
CA LYS A 100 11.96 9.11 -12.99
C LYS A 100 12.11 8.22 -11.74
N HIS A 101 12.78 8.71 -10.70
CA HIS A 101 13.06 7.96 -9.49
C HIS A 101 11.84 7.66 -8.60
N ILE A 102 10.68 8.31 -8.83
CA ILE A 102 9.43 8.04 -8.10
C ILE A 102 8.37 7.30 -8.95
N ARG A 103 8.70 6.94 -10.20
CA ARG A 103 7.83 6.20 -11.12
C ARG A 103 7.90 4.69 -10.85
N THR A 104 7.57 4.28 -9.63
CA THR A 104 7.90 2.93 -9.14
C THR A 104 6.70 2.04 -8.84
N ASN A 105 5.47 2.57 -8.89
CA ASN A 105 4.30 1.79 -8.50
C ASN A 105 3.01 2.21 -9.21
N ILE A 106 2.02 1.33 -9.14
CA ILE A 106 0.61 1.65 -9.36
C ILE A 106 -0.01 1.83 -7.98
N LEU A 107 -0.68 2.96 -7.75
CA LEU A 107 -1.49 3.18 -6.55
C LEU A 107 -2.95 2.98 -6.91
N MET A 108 -3.64 2.18 -6.12
CA MET A 108 -5.06 1.89 -6.27
C MET A 108 -5.76 2.19 -4.96
N ASN A 109 -6.90 2.87 -5.03
CA ASN A 109 -7.81 3.01 -3.91
C ASN A 109 -8.97 2.05 -4.12
N LEU A 110 -9.22 1.22 -3.11
CA LEU A 110 -10.26 0.20 -3.09
C LEU A 110 -11.27 0.56 -2.00
N ALA A 111 -12.55 0.67 -2.32
CA ALA A 111 -13.60 0.68 -1.32
C ALA A 111 -13.83 -0.77 -0.84
N LEU A 112 -13.71 -0.97 0.47
CA LEU A 112 -14.13 -2.19 1.14
C LEU A 112 -15.62 -2.07 1.43
N LEU A 113 -16.42 -2.91 0.79
CA LEU A 113 -17.87 -2.96 0.96
C LEU A 113 -18.22 -3.95 2.07
N TYR A 114 -19.27 -3.64 2.83
CA TYR A 114 -19.87 -4.61 3.73
C TYR A 114 -20.55 -5.71 2.90
N PRO A 115 -20.43 -6.99 3.31
CA PRO A 115 -21.03 -8.13 2.63
C PRO A 115 -22.49 -7.91 2.21
N HIS A 116 -22.91 -8.40 1.05
CA HIS A 116 -24.27 -8.18 0.53
C HIS A 116 -25.31 -9.10 1.20
N ASN A 117 -24.86 -10.24 1.71
CA ASN A 117 -25.70 -11.26 2.29
C ASN A 117 -24.99 -11.97 3.45
N GLU A 118 -25.73 -12.81 4.17
CA GLU A 118 -25.24 -13.51 5.36
C GLU A 118 -24.15 -14.55 5.05
N GLU A 119 -24.16 -15.13 3.84
CA GLU A 119 -23.14 -16.09 3.39
C GLU A 119 -21.79 -15.38 3.18
N GLU A 120 -21.78 -14.29 2.41
CA GLU A 120 -20.60 -13.43 2.25
C GLU A 120 -20.11 -12.88 3.60
N PHE A 121 -21.02 -12.59 4.53
CA PHE A 121 -20.65 -12.14 5.87
C PHE A 121 -19.89 -13.20 6.65
N LYS A 122 -20.35 -14.46 6.62
CA LYS A 122 -19.67 -15.59 7.25
C LYS A 122 -18.29 -15.82 6.61
N ASP A 123 -18.20 -15.76 5.28
CA ASP A 123 -16.95 -15.97 4.55
C ASP A 123 -15.94 -14.83 4.74
N SER A 124 -16.42 -13.60 4.95
CA SER A 124 -15.57 -12.42 5.14
C SER A 124 -14.71 -12.47 6.41
N GLY A 125 -15.07 -13.31 7.39
CA GLY A 125 -14.42 -13.35 8.70
C GLY A 125 -14.67 -12.11 9.57
N LEU A 126 -15.60 -11.23 9.19
CA LEU A 126 -16.09 -10.15 10.05
C LEU A 126 -16.72 -10.73 11.32
N ARG A 127 -16.55 -10.02 12.44
CA ARG A 127 -17.11 -10.43 13.74
C ARG A 127 -18.47 -9.80 13.97
N GLY A 128 -19.37 -10.55 14.59
CA GLY A 128 -20.71 -10.08 14.97
C GLY A 128 -21.81 -10.80 14.20
N GLU A 129 -22.94 -10.11 14.04
CA GLU A 129 -24.09 -10.57 13.28
C GLU A 129 -24.20 -9.76 11.98
N PHE A 130 -24.78 -10.38 10.95
CA PHE A 130 -25.03 -9.70 9.69
C PHE A 130 -26.09 -8.62 9.86
N ASP A 131 -25.78 -7.40 9.43
CA ASP A 131 -26.70 -6.26 9.41
C ASP A 131 -27.14 -5.96 7.98
N SER A 132 -28.40 -6.26 7.68
CA SER A 132 -29.00 -6.03 6.36
C SER A 132 -29.06 -4.56 5.97
N LEU A 133 -29.05 -3.63 6.93
CA LEU A 133 -29.00 -2.19 6.66
C LEU A 133 -27.62 -1.74 6.21
N MET A 134 -26.57 -2.54 6.46
CA MET A 134 -25.20 -2.27 6.05
C MET A 134 -24.82 -2.94 4.74
N ALA A 135 -25.64 -3.88 4.24
CA ALA A 135 -25.39 -4.61 3.00
C ALA A 135 -24.93 -3.71 1.83
N GLY A 136 -23.76 -4.01 1.27
CA GLY A 136 -23.15 -3.28 0.15
C GLY A 136 -22.65 -1.87 0.47
N LYS A 137 -22.78 -1.37 1.70
CA LYS A 137 -22.27 -0.04 2.06
C LYS A 137 -20.76 -0.06 2.18
N CYS A 138 -20.13 1.02 1.72
CA CYS A 138 -18.69 1.22 1.89
C CYS A 138 -18.34 1.37 3.39
N LEU A 139 -17.52 0.46 3.89
CA LEU A 139 -16.98 0.49 5.24
C LEU A 139 -15.81 1.46 5.34
N MET A 140 -14.87 1.35 4.39
CA MET A 140 -13.71 2.23 4.32
C MET A 140 -13.04 2.15 2.96
N VAL A 141 -12.19 3.13 2.66
CA VAL A 141 -11.28 3.07 1.51
C VAL A 141 -9.89 2.65 1.98
N CYS A 142 -9.32 1.69 1.28
CA CYS A 142 -7.98 1.14 1.47
C CYS A 142 -7.07 1.56 0.32
N GLU A 143 -5.75 1.56 0.56
CA GLU A 143 -4.76 1.81 -0.48
C GLU A 143 -3.97 0.53 -0.81
N LEU A 144 -4.06 0.08 -2.06
CA LEU A 144 -3.24 -0.99 -2.62
C LEU A 144 -2.12 -0.37 -3.45
N GLN A 145 -0.87 -0.75 -3.18
CA GLN A 145 0.28 -0.36 -3.98
C GLN A 145 0.82 -1.59 -4.71
N ILE A 146 0.85 -1.56 -6.04
CA ILE A 146 1.48 -2.63 -6.84
C ILE A 146 2.84 -2.13 -7.29
N THR A 147 3.89 -2.87 -6.97
CA THR A 147 5.28 -2.51 -7.29
C THR A 147 6.01 -3.73 -7.84
N MET A 148 6.95 -3.51 -8.76
CA MET A 148 7.78 -4.61 -9.25
C MET A 148 8.86 -4.94 -8.24
N LYS A 149 9.18 -6.23 -8.09
CA LYS A 149 10.26 -6.71 -7.22
C LYS A 149 11.62 -6.08 -7.57
N ASP A 150 11.93 -5.97 -8.87
CA ASP A 150 13.19 -5.36 -9.33
C ASP A 150 13.32 -3.89 -8.92
N PHE A 151 12.23 -3.11 -9.02
CA PHE A 151 12.25 -1.72 -8.56
C PHE A 151 12.49 -1.61 -7.06
N LEU A 152 11.91 -2.52 -6.27
CA LEU A 152 12.17 -2.57 -4.84
C LEU A 152 13.60 -2.97 -4.52
N LEU A 153 14.16 -3.96 -5.24
CA LEU A 153 15.55 -4.37 -5.08
C LEU A 153 16.49 -3.19 -5.37
N ILE A 154 16.30 -2.50 -6.49
CA ILE A 154 17.09 -1.31 -6.85
C ILE A 154 16.95 -0.22 -5.77
N LYS A 155 15.74 0.01 -5.26
CA LYS A 155 15.51 1.01 -4.20
C LYS A 155 16.20 0.61 -2.88
N ARG A 156 16.12 -0.67 -2.49
CA ARG A 156 16.80 -1.21 -1.30
C ARG A 156 18.32 -1.08 -1.45
N LEU A 157 18.86 -1.45 -2.61
CA LEU A 157 20.29 -1.27 -2.93
C LEU A 157 20.70 0.20 -2.89
N SER A 158 19.88 1.10 -3.43
CA SER A 158 20.14 2.55 -3.38
C SER A 158 20.16 3.07 -1.94
N HIS A 159 19.18 2.71 -1.10
CA HIS A 159 19.16 3.08 0.32
C HIS A 159 20.39 2.53 1.06
N SER A 160 20.74 1.27 0.80
CA SER A 160 21.93 0.62 1.34
C SER A 160 23.22 1.35 0.95
N TYR A 161 23.38 1.68 -0.34
CA TYR A 161 24.49 2.47 -0.83
C TYR A 161 24.57 3.84 -0.14
N TYR A 162 23.44 4.55 -0.05
CA TYR A 162 23.38 5.84 0.65
C TYR A 162 23.83 5.73 2.11
N ASN A 163 23.41 4.69 2.83
CA ASN A 163 23.85 4.47 4.21
C ASN A 163 25.37 4.29 4.28
N ILE A 164 25.96 3.48 3.39
CA ILE A 164 27.42 3.26 3.34
C ILE A 164 28.15 4.59 3.07
N THR A 165 27.72 5.37 2.08
CA THR A 165 28.41 6.63 1.70
C THR A 165 28.37 7.73 2.77
N ARG A 166 27.48 7.63 3.76
CA ARG A 166 27.35 8.60 4.85
C ARG A 166 28.15 8.25 6.09
N VAL A 167 28.62 7.01 6.20
CA VAL A 167 29.41 6.56 7.34
C VAL A 167 30.82 7.11 7.20
N LYS A 168 31.34 7.68 8.29
CA LYS A 168 32.73 8.13 8.32
C LYS A 168 33.67 6.95 8.16
N LEU A 169 34.84 7.15 7.55
CA LEU A 169 35.78 6.08 7.26
C LEU A 169 36.16 5.24 8.49
N GLU A 170 36.26 5.90 9.65
CA GLU A 170 36.56 5.32 10.96
C GLU A 170 35.45 4.39 11.51
N ASP A 171 34.19 4.66 11.16
CA ASP A 171 33.02 3.90 11.61
C ASP A 171 32.60 2.80 10.60
N LEU A 172 33.19 2.82 9.40
CA LEU A 172 32.85 1.93 8.29
C LEU A 172 33.04 0.44 8.63
N PRO A 173 34.12 0.00 9.31
CA PRO A 173 34.27 -1.40 9.71
C PRO A 173 33.13 -1.87 10.63
N ASN A 174 32.77 -1.07 11.63
CA ASN A 174 31.68 -1.40 12.55
C ASN A 174 30.33 -1.45 11.84
N PHE A 175 30.07 -0.50 10.93
CA PHE A 175 28.84 -0.49 10.14
C PHE A 175 28.72 -1.73 9.24
N LEU A 176 29.80 -2.11 8.54
CA LEU A 176 29.81 -3.29 7.67
C LEU A 176 29.66 -4.59 8.46
N LEU A 177 30.28 -4.71 9.64
CA LEU A 177 30.22 -5.91 10.47
C LEU A 177 28.88 -6.10 11.20
N THR A 178 28.17 -5.02 11.51
CA THR A 178 26.90 -5.07 12.26
C THR A 178 25.66 -4.94 11.39
N ASN A 179 25.73 -4.18 10.30
CA ASN A 179 24.60 -3.83 9.43
C ASN A 179 24.87 -4.12 7.95
N GLY A 180 25.97 -4.82 7.64
CA GLY A 180 26.41 -5.06 6.27
C GLY A 180 25.39 -5.84 5.45
N VAL A 181 24.97 -5.22 4.34
CA VAL A 181 24.10 -5.80 3.30
C VAL A 181 24.66 -7.10 2.72
N PHE A 182 25.96 -7.31 2.86
CA PHE A 182 26.69 -8.49 2.38
C PHE A 182 26.78 -9.64 3.40
N ILE A 183 26.36 -9.44 4.67
CA ILE A 183 26.46 -10.47 5.72
C ILE A 183 25.26 -11.43 5.69
N LYS A 184 24.16 -11.06 5.02
CA LYS A 184 23.04 -11.98 4.75
C LYS A 184 22.68 -11.97 3.26
N PRO A 185 23.46 -12.67 2.40
CA PRO A 185 23.09 -12.84 0.99
C PRO A 185 21.78 -13.64 0.83
N ASN A 186 21.45 -14.49 1.82
CA ASN A 186 20.17 -15.19 1.94
C ASN A 186 19.48 -14.67 3.21
N LEU A 187 18.67 -13.62 3.08
CA LEU A 187 17.62 -13.34 4.06
C LEU A 187 16.50 -14.33 3.74
N ASP A 188 16.47 -15.42 4.51
CA ASP A 188 15.43 -16.47 4.63
C ASP A 188 14.42 -16.56 3.46
N GLU A 189 14.52 -17.66 2.71
CA GLU A 189 13.49 -18.16 1.78
C GLU A 189 12.10 -18.25 2.42
#